data_AF-A0AAD6I417-F1
#
_entry.id   AF-A0AAD6I417-F1
#
_cell.length_a   1.000
_cell.length_b   1.000
_cell.length_c   1.000
_cell.angle_alpha   90.00
_cell.angle_beta   90.00
_cell.angle_gamma   90.00
#
_symmetry.space_group_name_H-M   'P 1'
#
loop_
_entity.id
_entity.type
_entity.pdbx_description
1 polymer ?
#
loop_
_entity_poly.entity_id
_entity_poly.type
_entity_poly.pdbx_seq_one_letter_code
_entity_poly.pdbx_strand_id
1 'polypeptide(L)'
;MYHDEREERQSSRAETEAALIPLCADIIRSFVRLEEDTQHRNIVAWRPVVVDVIDGYTNFPQQDFDKHIGTFYPLGVELLSRDLNPEIRVALQSLLRRIGEVRLGVAPPNPLDAPISPRSSVSQKASRRDSQV
;
A
#
# COMPACT_ATOMS: atom_id res chain seq x y z
N MET A 1 -34.86 12.58 22.69
CA MET A 1 -33.80 13.59 22.43
C MET A 1 -32.38 12.99 22.51
N TYR A 2 -32.14 11.75 22.03
CA TYR A 2 -30.79 11.13 21.96
C TYR A 2 -30.49 10.52 20.58
N HIS A 3 -31.35 10.75 19.59
CA HIS A 3 -31.24 10.18 18.25
C HIS A 3 -30.57 11.12 17.23
N ASP A 4 -30.66 12.44 17.40
CA ASP A 4 -30.14 13.42 16.43
C ASP A 4 -28.63 13.37 16.23
N GLU A 5 -27.86 13.28 17.32
CA GLU A 5 -26.41 13.44 17.19
C GLU A 5 -25.70 12.28 16.46
N ARG A 6 -26.37 11.14 16.26
CA ARG A 6 -25.80 10.01 15.50
C ARG A 6 -26.02 10.18 14.01
N GLU A 7 -27.20 10.63 13.61
CA GLU A 7 -27.56 10.87 12.21
C GLU A 7 -26.76 12.06 11.65
N GLU A 8 -26.62 13.14 12.41
CA GLU A 8 -25.86 14.33 12.01
C GLU A 8 -24.34 14.04 11.87
N ARG A 9 -23.78 13.21 12.76
CA ARG A 9 -22.38 12.74 12.67
C ARG A 9 -22.16 11.78 11.49
N GLN A 10 -23.16 10.99 11.14
CA GLN A 10 -23.07 10.09 9.99
C GLN A 10 -23.20 10.85 8.67
N SER A 11 -24.09 11.85 8.58
CA SER A 11 -24.20 12.74 7.42
C SER A 11 -22.91 13.50 7.16
N SER A 12 -22.35 14.13 8.20
CA SER A 12 -21.09 14.90 8.07
C SER A 12 -19.91 14.03 7.62
N ARG A 13 -19.83 12.76 8.04
CA ARG A 13 -18.83 11.81 7.54
C ARG A 13 -19.04 11.49 6.06
N ALA A 14 -20.26 11.20 5.65
CA ALA A 14 -20.57 10.89 4.25
C ALA A 14 -20.27 12.07 3.31
N GLU A 15 -20.59 13.30 3.74
CA GLU A 15 -20.25 14.53 3.01
C GLU A 15 -18.74 14.74 2.92
N THR A 16 -18.02 14.50 4.02
CA THR A 16 -16.56 14.58 4.07
C THR A 16 -15.92 13.57 3.13
N GLU A 17 -16.38 12.32 3.13
CA GLU A 17 -15.92 11.29 2.18
C GLU A 17 -16.18 11.69 0.72
N ALA A 18 -17.37 12.22 0.43
CA ALA A 18 -17.74 12.63 -0.91
C ALA A 18 -16.81 13.73 -1.47
N ALA A 19 -16.23 14.57 -0.59
CA ALA A 19 -15.24 15.57 -0.95
C ALA A 19 -13.81 15.02 -0.99
N LEU A 20 -13.40 14.22 0.00
CA LEU A 20 -12.01 13.79 0.18
C LEU A 20 -11.62 12.61 -0.72
N ILE A 21 -12.51 11.66 -0.98
CA ILE A 21 -12.18 10.49 -1.79
C ILE A 21 -11.75 10.87 -3.22
N PRO A 22 -12.48 11.76 -3.93
CA PRO A 22 -12.03 12.24 -5.24
C PRO A 22 -10.67 12.94 -5.18
N LEU A 23 -10.42 13.77 -4.15
CA LEU A 23 -9.15 14.45 -3.96
C LEU A 23 -7.98 13.47 -3.79
N CYS A 24 -8.15 12.46 -2.94
CA CYS A 24 -7.16 11.39 -2.75
C CYS A 24 -6.86 10.64 -4.06
N ALA A 25 -7.91 10.31 -4.82
CA ALA A 25 -7.75 9.67 -6.12
C ALA A 25 -6.98 10.57 -7.12
N ASP A 26 -7.27 11.88 -7.12
CA ASP A 26 -6.62 12.85 -7.99
C ASP A 26 -5.13 13.06 -7.65
N ILE A 27 -4.75 12.97 -6.37
CA ILE A 27 -3.35 13.00 -5.94
C ILE A 27 -2.57 11.84 -6.57
N ILE A 28 -3.09 10.60 -6.44
CA ILE A 28 -2.42 9.42 -7.00
C ILE A 28 -2.35 9.51 -8.53
N ARG A 29 -3.45 9.92 -9.18
CA ARG A 29 -3.49 10.08 -10.64
C ARG A 29 -2.50 11.13 -11.13
N SER A 30 -2.35 12.23 -10.40
CA SER A 30 -1.39 13.29 -10.73
C SER A 30 0.05 12.80 -10.56
N PHE A 31 0.33 12.03 -9.51
CA PHE A 31 1.64 11.44 -9.28
C PHE A 31 2.06 10.46 -10.39
N VAL A 32 1.15 9.58 -10.84
CA VAL A 32 1.41 8.61 -11.93
C VAL A 32 1.82 9.32 -13.23
N ARG A 33 1.30 10.52 -13.46
CA ARG A 33 1.55 11.32 -14.67
C ARG A 33 2.86 12.11 -14.64
N LEU A 34 3.58 12.15 -13.52
CA LEU A 34 4.84 12.87 -13.44
C LEU A 34 5.90 12.22 -14.35
N GLU A 35 6.67 13.03 -15.07
CA GLU A 35 7.77 12.55 -15.91
C GLU A 35 9.04 12.37 -15.07
N GLU A 36 9.65 11.18 -15.12
CA GLU A 36 10.77 10.83 -14.22
C GLU A 36 12.03 11.65 -14.50
N ASP A 37 12.35 11.86 -15.78
CA ASP A 37 13.56 12.57 -16.22
C ASP A 37 13.51 14.08 -15.89
N THR A 38 12.33 14.68 -15.90
CA THR A 38 12.16 16.14 -15.78
C THR A 38 11.60 16.58 -14.43
N GLN A 39 10.89 15.69 -13.71
CA GLN A 39 10.16 16.03 -12.48
C GLN A 39 10.62 15.24 -11.24
N HIS A 40 11.87 14.76 -11.22
CA HIS A 40 12.42 13.96 -10.13
C HIS A 40 12.22 14.58 -8.72
N ARG A 41 12.44 15.89 -8.57
CA ARG A 41 12.23 16.59 -7.28
C ARG A 41 10.77 16.52 -6.81
N ASN A 42 9.82 16.64 -7.73
CA ASN A 42 8.39 16.54 -7.42
C ASN A 42 8.04 15.10 -7.03
N ILE A 43 8.56 14.12 -7.77
CA ILE A 43 8.38 12.71 -7.45
C ILE A 43 8.86 12.42 -6.02
N VAL A 44 10.07 12.85 -5.66
CA VAL A 44 10.61 12.66 -4.31
C VAL A 44 9.74 13.33 -3.25
N ALA A 45 9.26 14.56 -3.50
CA ALA A 45 8.43 15.29 -2.55
C ALA A 45 7.02 14.71 -2.36
N TRP A 46 6.42 14.17 -3.41
CA TRP A 46 5.04 13.65 -3.39
C TRP A 46 4.93 12.17 -3.03
N ARG A 47 6.03 11.41 -3.12
CA ARG A 47 6.09 10.00 -2.68
C ARG A 47 5.47 9.77 -1.30
N PRO A 48 5.87 10.46 -0.21
CA PRO A 48 5.28 10.23 1.11
C PRO A 48 3.78 10.53 1.15
N VAL A 49 3.31 11.54 0.39
CA VAL A 49 1.89 11.88 0.31
C VAL A 49 1.08 10.74 -0.33
N VAL A 50 1.60 10.13 -1.39
CA VAL A 50 0.94 8.98 -2.05
C VAL A 50 0.87 7.79 -1.09
N VAL A 51 1.94 7.53 -0.34
CA VAL A 51 1.97 6.48 0.69
C VAL A 51 0.92 6.75 1.76
N ASP A 52 0.88 7.96 2.32
CA ASP A 52 -0.09 8.35 3.35
C ASP A 52 -1.55 8.23 2.86
N VAL A 53 -1.81 8.56 1.59
CA VAL A 53 -3.15 8.40 0.99
C VAL A 53 -3.54 6.93 0.89
N ILE A 54 -2.64 6.07 0.40
CA ILE A 54 -2.92 4.63 0.27
C ILE A 54 -3.10 4.02 1.67
N ASP A 55 -2.17 4.28 2.59
CA ASP A 55 -2.21 3.73 3.94
C ASP A 55 -3.45 4.23 4.70
N GLY A 56 -3.77 5.53 4.60
CA GLY A 56 -4.98 6.12 5.16
C GLY A 56 -6.25 5.42 4.66
N TYR A 57 -6.34 5.16 3.37
CA TYR A 57 -7.46 4.41 2.78
C TYR A 57 -7.50 2.95 3.25
N THR A 58 -6.35 2.24 3.30
CA THR A 58 -6.32 0.83 3.75
C THR A 58 -6.74 0.64 5.21
N ASN A 59 -6.64 1.69 6.02
CA ASN A 59 -7.05 1.71 7.42
C ASN A 59 -8.55 2.01 7.63
N PHE A 60 -9.33 2.22 6.55
CA PHE A 60 -10.77 2.43 6.67
C PHE A 60 -11.47 1.21 7.29
N PRO A 61 -12.60 1.42 8.00
CA PRO A 61 -13.51 0.33 8.36
C PRO A 61 -13.86 -0.49 7.12
N GLN A 62 -14.04 -1.80 7.27
CA GLN A 62 -14.21 -2.72 6.14
C GLN A 62 -15.32 -2.29 5.16
N GLN A 63 -16.44 -1.78 5.67
CA GLN A 63 -17.55 -1.30 4.83
C GLN A 63 -17.16 -0.10 3.96
N ASP A 64 -16.47 0.89 4.53
CA ASP A 64 -16.04 2.10 3.83
C ASP A 64 -14.87 1.80 2.90
N PHE A 65 -13.99 0.86 3.28
CA PHE A 65 -12.96 0.33 2.40
C PHE A 65 -13.58 -0.31 1.15
N ASP A 66 -14.48 -1.29 1.32
CA ASP A 66 -15.13 -2.02 0.22
C ASP A 66 -15.83 -1.07 -0.78
N LYS A 67 -16.55 -0.06 -0.24
CA LYS A 67 -17.25 0.98 -1.01
C LYS A 67 -16.35 1.69 -2.04
N HIS A 68 -15.06 1.86 -1.74
CA HIS A 68 -14.14 2.65 -2.57
C HIS A 68 -13.09 1.81 -3.32
N ILE A 69 -13.16 0.47 -3.26
CA ILE A 69 -12.19 -0.39 -3.95
C ILE A 69 -12.17 -0.10 -5.45
N GLY A 70 -13.35 0.09 -6.07
CA GLY A 70 -13.46 0.40 -7.50
C GLY A 70 -12.75 1.70 -7.91
N THR A 71 -12.56 2.64 -6.98
CA THR A 71 -11.84 3.90 -7.20
C THR A 71 -10.33 3.71 -7.05
N PHE A 72 -9.88 3.07 -5.98
CA PHE A 72 -8.46 2.99 -5.64
C PHE A 72 -7.71 1.83 -6.31
N TYR A 73 -8.39 0.72 -6.62
CA TYR A 73 -7.74 -0.43 -7.24
C TYR A 73 -7.10 -0.10 -8.60
N PRO A 74 -7.79 0.57 -9.55
CA PRO A 74 -7.17 0.95 -10.82
C PRO A 74 -5.94 1.85 -10.63
N LEU A 75 -5.99 2.78 -9.67
CA LEU A 75 -4.87 3.67 -9.34
C LEU A 75 -3.67 2.88 -8.79
N GLY A 76 -3.93 1.87 -7.95
CA GLY A 76 -2.91 0.95 -7.49
C GLY A 76 -2.24 0.18 -8.63
N VAL A 77 -3.02 -0.25 -9.63
CA VAL A 77 -2.50 -0.90 -10.84
C VAL A 77 -1.67 0.07 -11.69
N GLU A 78 -2.12 1.32 -11.85
CA GLU A 78 -1.38 2.37 -12.55
C GLU A 78 -0.03 2.66 -11.89
N LEU A 79 0.05 2.65 -10.56
CA LEU A 79 1.32 2.83 -9.85
C LEU A 79 2.34 1.73 -10.18
N LEU A 80 1.90 0.50 -10.48
CA LEU A 80 2.79 -0.60 -10.83
C LEU A 80 3.54 -0.38 -12.16
N SER A 81 3.08 0.54 -13.02
CA SER A 81 3.76 0.87 -14.27
C SER A 81 4.91 1.88 -14.08
N ARG A 82 5.19 2.29 -12.85
CA ARG A 82 6.22 3.27 -12.47
C ARG A 82 7.42 2.56 -11.85
N ASP A 83 8.55 3.26 -11.71
CA ASP A 83 9.62 2.79 -10.83
C ASP A 83 9.18 2.84 -9.36
N LEU A 84 8.92 1.66 -8.79
CA LEU A 84 8.38 1.49 -7.45
C LEU A 84 9.47 1.57 -6.40
N ASN A 85 9.54 2.74 -5.76
CA ASN A 85 10.23 2.92 -4.49
C ASN A 85 9.71 1.91 -3.43
N PRO A 86 10.58 1.43 -2.52
CA PRO A 86 10.19 0.51 -1.45
C PRO A 86 8.94 0.91 -0.66
N GLU A 87 8.74 2.19 -0.33
CA GLU A 87 7.62 2.66 0.48
C GLU A 87 6.28 2.51 -0.27
N ILE A 88 6.21 2.98 -1.52
CA ILE A 88 5.01 2.79 -2.38
C ILE A 88 4.75 1.30 -2.58
N ARG A 89 5.79 0.48 -2.73
CA ARG A 89 5.65 -0.96 -2.87
C ARG A 89 5.01 -1.60 -1.64
N VAL A 90 5.39 -1.19 -0.43
CA VAL A 90 4.76 -1.69 0.81
C VAL A 90 3.31 -1.25 0.90
N ALA A 91 3.00 0.01 0.63
CA ALA A 91 1.62 0.52 0.63
C ALA A 91 0.74 -0.23 -0.39
N LEU A 92 1.24 -0.49 -1.59
CA LEU A 92 0.54 -1.29 -2.60
C LEU A 92 0.32 -2.74 -2.16
N GLN A 93 1.30 -3.37 -1.49
CA GLN A 93 1.12 -4.72 -0.94
C GLN A 93 0.01 -4.73 0.13
N SER A 94 -0.03 -3.73 1.01
CA SER A 94 -1.10 -3.57 2.01
C SER A 94 -2.47 -3.41 1.33
N LEU A 95 -2.57 -2.57 0.31
CA LEU A 95 -3.79 -2.38 -0.48
C LEU A 95 -4.27 -3.69 -1.10
N LEU A 96 -3.40 -4.39 -1.83
CA LEU A 96 -3.75 -5.64 -2.51
C LEU A 96 -4.11 -6.76 -1.52
N ARG A 97 -3.38 -6.87 -0.40
CA ARG A 97 -3.72 -7.83 0.66
C ARG A 97 -5.10 -7.54 1.24
N ARG A 98 -5.38 -6.27 1.56
CA ARG A 98 -6.67 -5.86 2.13
C ARG A 98 -7.82 -6.10 1.15
N ILE A 99 -7.63 -5.86 -0.14
CA ILE A 99 -8.62 -6.21 -1.18
C ILE A 99 -8.84 -7.73 -1.21
N GLY A 100 -7.78 -8.53 -1.13
CA GLY A 100 -7.87 -9.99 -1.07
C GLY A 100 -8.65 -10.49 0.15
N GLU A 101 -8.42 -9.90 1.32
CA GLU A 101 -9.18 -10.20 2.55
C GLU A 101 -10.68 -9.88 2.37
N VAL A 102 -11.00 -8.69 1.88
CA VAL A 102 -12.39 -8.17 1.84
C VAL A 102 -13.21 -8.76 0.69
N ARG A 103 -12.62 -8.93 -0.51
CA ARG A 103 -13.34 -9.36 -1.73
C ARG A 103 -13.16 -10.83 -2.07
N LEU A 104 -12.04 -11.44 -1.67
CA LEU A 104 -11.67 -12.80 -2.07
C LEU A 104 -11.68 -13.78 -0.89
N GLY A 105 -11.86 -13.31 0.35
CA GLY A 105 -11.84 -14.14 1.55
C GLY A 105 -10.47 -14.76 1.83
N VAL A 106 -9.40 -14.18 1.29
CA VAL A 106 -8.03 -14.66 1.51
C VAL A 106 -7.59 -14.21 2.90
N ALA A 107 -7.42 -15.16 3.82
CA ALA A 107 -6.90 -14.85 5.14
C ALA A 107 -5.47 -14.28 5.03
N PRO A 108 -5.08 -13.33 5.90
CA PRO A 108 -3.70 -12.87 5.94
C PRO A 108 -2.79 -14.07 6.16
N PRO A 109 -1.65 -14.16 5.44
CA PRO A 109 -0.75 -15.29 5.57
C PRO A 109 -0.34 -15.43 7.04
N ASN A 110 -0.71 -16.55 7.65
CA ASN A 110 -0.30 -16.86 9.01
C ASN A 110 1.23 -16.93 9.01
N PRO A 111 1.95 -16.23 9.91
CA PRO A 111 3.41 -16.29 9.97
C PRO A 111 3.97 -17.71 10.08
N LEU A 112 3.14 -18.66 10.55
CA LEU A 112 3.46 -20.09 10.64
C LEU A 112 3.38 -20.84 9.29
N ASP A 113 2.63 -20.32 8.31
CA ASP A 113 2.45 -20.93 6.98
C ASP A 113 3.48 -20.42 5.95
N ALA A 114 4.33 -19.47 6.35
CA ALA A 114 5.39 -18.99 5.47
C ALA A 114 6.43 -20.11 5.26
N PRO A 115 6.75 -20.51 4.02
CA PRO A 115 7.78 -21.51 3.78
C PRO A 115 9.11 -20.98 4.33
N ILE A 116 9.61 -21.66 5.36
CA ILE A 116 10.92 -21.40 5.95
C ILE A 116 11.94 -21.69 4.85
N SER A 117 12.36 -20.65 4.13
CA SER A 117 13.43 -20.77 3.14
C SER A 117 14.67 -21.32 3.86
N PRO A 118 15.20 -22.50 3.46
CA PRO A 118 16.44 -23.00 4.03
C PRO A 118 17.56 -22.13 3.47
N ARG A 119 17.93 -21.07 4.18
CA ARG A 119 19.18 -20.35 3.91
C ARG A 119 20.31 -21.36 4.07
N SER A 120 20.88 -21.78 2.95
CA SER A 120 22.04 -22.66 2.89
C SER A 120 23.21 -22.01 3.62
N SER A 121 23.57 -22.58 4.76
CA SER A 121 24.79 -22.25 5.50
C SER A 121 26.00 -22.62 4.63
N VAL A 122 26.58 -21.66 3.93
CA VAL A 122 27.89 -21.85 3.27
C VAL A 122 28.94 -21.91 4.38
N SER A 123 29.26 -23.14 4.80
CA SER A 123 30.42 -23.42 5.64
C SER A 123 31.69 -23.19 4.82
N GLN A 124 32.36 -22.05 5.04
CA GLN A 124 33.72 -21.84 4.56
C GLN A 124 34.64 -22.84 5.28
N LYS A 125 34.90 -23.98 4.65
CA LYS A 125 36.06 -24.82 4.97
C LYS A 125 37.31 -24.02 4.63
N ALA A 126 37.93 -23.44 5.66
CA ALA A 126 39.28 -22.89 5.59
C ALA A 126 40.25 -23.99 5.14
N SER A 127 40.73 -23.87 3.90
CA SER A 127 41.77 -24.71 3.32
C SER A 127 43.08 -24.49 4.07
N ARG A 128 43.42 -25.38 5.01
CA ARG A 128 44.79 -25.56 5.49
C ARG A 128 45.62 -26.04 4.30
N ARG A 129 46.44 -25.16 3.72
CA ARG A 129 47.55 -25.58 2.86
C ARG A 129 48.81 -25.63 3.71
N ASP A 130 49.33 -26.84 3.80
CA ASP A 130 50.73 -27.15 4.08
C ASP A 130 51.68 -26.19 3.37
N SER A 131 52.72 -25.78 4.09
CA SER A 131 53.99 -25.37 3.49
C SER A 131 55.09 -25.80 4.45
N GLN A 132 55.61 -26.97 4.14
CA GLN A 132 56.82 -27.54 4.69
C GLN A 132 57.81 -27.60 3.52
N VAL A 133 58.79 -26.69 3.49
CA VAL A 133 60.22 -26.94 3.19
C VAL A 133 61.01 -25.80 3.83
#